data_AF-A0A175YKH4-F1
#
_entry.id   AF-A0A175YKH4-F1
#
_cell.length_a   1.000
_cell.length_b   1.000
_cell.length_c   1.000
_cell.angle_alpha   90.00
_cell.angle_beta   90.00
_cell.angle_gamma   90.00
#
_symmetry.space_group_name_H-M   'P 1'
#
loop_
_entity.id
_entity.type
_entity.pdbx_description
1 polymer ?
#
loop_
_entity_poly.entity_id
_entity_poly.type
_entity_poly.pdbx_seq_one_letter_code
_entity_poly.pdbx_strand_id
1 'polypeptide(L)'
;MAGKDGEDFYVDIGYSESGKNVAREDMSSKDMLDTGNATEALTRVDLDLAYSSEKSVDLDTLMMHVWAWEKEFEGLATDDISIDCIEKALAYDLFSGILESEENALEMKMQLTKLQMTSLAFNPTYWKYNSITGLPDDSQGSLMRPLLQTAEQRHVLRMLEKSLA
;
A
#
# COMPACT_ATOMS: atom_id res chain seq x y z
N MET A 1 -35.95 -34.04 -82.67
CA MET A 1 -36.72 -34.27 -81.42
C MET A 1 -35.93 -33.59 -80.31
N ALA A 2 -36.13 -32.32 -79.96
CA ALA A 2 -37.31 -31.61 -79.46
C ALA A 2 -37.74 -32.05 -78.05
N GLY A 3 -37.55 -31.14 -77.09
CA GLY A 3 -38.01 -31.19 -75.70
C GLY A 3 -36.88 -31.49 -74.71
N LYS A 4 -36.67 -30.75 -73.60
CA LYS A 4 -37.63 -29.98 -72.81
C LYS A 4 -36.89 -29.32 -71.61
N ASP A 5 -37.31 -28.11 -71.24
CA ASP A 5 -37.45 -27.53 -69.88
C ASP A 5 -36.15 -27.27 -69.06
N GLY A 6 -35.85 -26.11 -68.47
CA GLY A 6 -36.71 -25.07 -67.91
C GLY A 6 -36.61 -25.11 -66.38
N GLU A 7 -35.96 -24.08 -65.79
CA GLU A 7 -35.97 -23.73 -64.34
C GLU A 7 -35.27 -24.79 -63.42
N ASP A 8 -34.48 -24.52 -62.38
CA ASP A 8 -34.47 -23.47 -61.38
C ASP A 8 -33.05 -23.26 -60.81
N PHE A 9 -32.73 -22.00 -60.56
CA PHE A 9 -31.54 -21.54 -59.85
C PHE A 9 -31.77 -21.77 -58.34
N TYR A 10 -31.30 -22.89 -57.79
CA TYR A 10 -31.29 -23.06 -56.33
C TYR A 10 -30.06 -22.36 -55.74
N VAL A 11 -30.30 -21.17 -55.20
CA VAL A 11 -29.39 -20.46 -54.30
C VAL A 11 -29.40 -21.21 -52.98
N ASP A 12 -28.33 -21.96 -52.71
CA ASP A 12 -28.08 -22.47 -51.36
C ASP A 12 -27.47 -21.33 -50.53
N ILE A 13 -28.33 -20.68 -49.74
CA ILE A 13 -27.89 -19.72 -48.70
C ILE A 13 -27.39 -20.54 -47.52
N GLY A 14 -26.17 -21.05 -47.64
CA GLY A 14 -25.40 -21.55 -46.51
C GLY A 14 -24.92 -20.39 -45.64
N TYR A 15 -25.77 -19.91 -44.74
CA TYR A 15 -25.35 -19.08 -43.62
C TYR A 15 -24.35 -19.85 -42.77
N SER A 16 -23.12 -19.35 -42.62
CA SER A 16 -22.48 -19.13 -41.31
C SER A 16 -21.06 -18.62 -41.49
N GLU A 17 -20.96 -17.31 -41.52
CA GLU A 17 -19.78 -16.57 -41.11
C GLU A 17 -19.65 -16.69 -39.59
N SER A 18 -18.53 -17.26 -39.14
CA SER A 18 -18.06 -17.20 -37.75
C SER A 18 -16.56 -17.39 -37.85
N GLY A 19 -15.81 -16.34 -38.20
CA GLY A 19 -15.74 -15.14 -37.39
C GLY A 19 -14.85 -15.47 -36.20
N LYS A 20 -13.55 -15.53 -36.45
CA LYS A 20 -12.51 -15.69 -35.43
C LYS A 20 -12.58 -14.49 -34.49
N ASN A 21 -13.37 -14.60 -33.44
CA ASN A 21 -13.33 -13.66 -32.34
C ASN A 21 -12.20 -14.14 -31.43
N VAL A 22 -10.97 -13.75 -31.74
CA VAL A 22 -9.97 -13.57 -30.68
C VAL A 22 -10.60 -12.52 -29.79
N ALA A 23 -11.15 -12.96 -28.66
CA ALA A 23 -11.62 -12.09 -27.61
C ALA A 23 -10.44 -11.20 -27.24
N ARG A 24 -10.47 -9.98 -27.78
CA ARG A 24 -9.67 -8.89 -27.25
C ARG A 24 -10.26 -8.71 -25.86
N GLU A 25 -9.53 -9.15 -24.85
CA GLU A 25 -9.82 -8.82 -23.47
C GLU A 25 -9.86 -7.29 -23.43
N ASP A 26 -11.06 -6.73 -23.49
CA ASP A 26 -11.30 -5.34 -23.16
C ASP A 26 -10.93 -5.22 -21.69
N MET A 27 -9.66 -4.91 -21.44
CA MET A 27 -9.21 -4.45 -20.14
C MET A 27 -10.07 -3.24 -19.81
N SER A 28 -10.96 -3.46 -18.86
CA SER A 28 -11.85 -2.46 -18.30
C SER A 28 -11.07 -1.16 -18.07
N SER A 29 -11.58 -0.04 -18.58
CA SER A 29 -10.95 1.28 -18.40
C SER A 29 -10.77 1.66 -16.92
N LYS A 30 -11.45 0.94 -16.01
CA LYS A 30 -11.30 1.05 -14.56
C LYS A 30 -9.97 0.45 -14.06
N ASP A 31 -9.51 -0.65 -14.64
CA ASP A 31 -8.28 -1.33 -14.25
C ASP A 31 -7.04 -0.55 -14.69
N MET A 32 -7.15 0.21 -15.79
CA MET A 32 -6.09 1.10 -16.29
C MET A 32 -5.95 2.39 -15.45
N LEU A 33 -7.03 2.88 -14.86
CA LEU A 33 -7.02 4.06 -13.96
C LEU A 33 -6.45 3.71 -12.58
N ASP A 34 -6.81 2.54 -12.03
CA ASP A 34 -6.33 2.09 -10.71
C ASP A 34 -4.84 1.69 -10.72
N THR A 35 -4.33 1.11 -11.82
CA THR A 35 -2.90 0.84 -11.98
C THR A 35 -2.07 2.12 -12.13
N GLY A 36 -2.60 3.15 -12.82
CA GLY A 36 -1.97 4.47 -12.88
C GLY A 36 -1.80 5.11 -11.49
N ASN A 37 -2.82 4.99 -10.64
CA ASN A 37 -2.77 5.50 -9.27
C ASN A 37 -1.82 4.70 -8.37
N ALA A 38 -1.82 3.36 -8.49
CA ALA A 38 -0.93 2.51 -7.70
C ALA A 38 0.55 2.69 -8.08
N THR A 39 0.84 2.88 -9.37
CA THR A 39 2.21 3.15 -9.84
C THR A 39 2.71 4.52 -9.37
N GLU A 40 1.88 5.57 -9.41
CA GLU A 40 2.24 6.87 -8.81
C GLU A 40 2.49 6.72 -7.30
N ALA A 41 1.62 6.01 -6.58
CA ALA A 41 1.78 5.78 -5.15
C ALA A 41 3.07 5.01 -4.81
N LEU A 42 3.44 4.00 -5.61
CA LEU A 42 4.73 3.30 -5.48
C LEU A 42 5.91 4.24 -5.72
N THR A 43 5.87 5.07 -6.76
CA THR A 43 6.97 6.02 -7.02
C THR A 43 7.14 7.04 -5.90
N ARG A 44 6.06 7.44 -5.22
CA ARG A 44 6.14 8.31 -4.02
C ARG A 44 6.79 7.59 -2.85
N VAL A 45 6.42 6.34 -2.62
CA VAL A 45 7.05 5.50 -1.58
C VAL A 45 8.54 5.30 -1.88
N ASP A 46 8.91 5.01 -3.12
CA ASP A 46 10.31 4.85 -3.53
C ASP A 46 11.12 6.13 -3.29
N LEU A 47 10.54 7.29 -3.61
CA LEU A 47 11.17 8.59 -3.37
C LEU A 47 11.32 8.88 -1.87
N ASP A 48 10.27 8.63 -1.07
CA ASP A 48 10.31 8.81 0.39
C ASP A 48 11.35 7.90 1.05
N LEU A 49 11.50 6.67 0.56
CA LEU A 49 12.51 5.73 1.03
C LEU A 49 13.93 6.16 0.64
N ALA A 50 14.13 6.61 -0.60
CA ALA A 50 15.42 7.11 -1.06
C ALA A 50 15.85 8.35 -0.25
N TYR A 51 14.94 9.30 -0.05
CA TYR A 51 15.16 10.46 0.81
C TYR A 51 15.47 10.04 2.25
N SER A 52 14.71 9.09 2.80
CA SER A 52 14.93 8.62 4.17
C SER A 52 16.27 7.90 4.33
N SER A 53 16.73 7.19 3.29
CA SER A 53 18.04 6.55 3.26
C SER A 53 19.20 7.54 3.17
N GLU A 54 19.04 8.64 2.43
CA GLU A 54 20.05 9.72 2.41
C GLU A 54 20.09 10.41 3.77
N LYS A 55 18.92 10.76 4.30
CA LYS A 55 18.79 11.40 5.61
C LYS A 55 19.36 10.55 6.75
N SER A 56 19.23 9.23 6.72
CA SER A 56 19.84 8.36 7.74
C SER A 56 21.36 8.42 7.72
N VAL A 57 21.98 8.48 6.53
CA VAL A 57 23.45 8.59 6.39
C VAL A 57 23.95 9.95 6.89
N ASP A 58 23.18 11.02 6.63
CA ASP A 58 23.49 12.36 7.16
C ASP A 58 23.42 12.38 8.68
N LEU A 59 22.43 11.72 9.27
CA LEU A 59 22.31 11.60 10.73
C LEU A 59 23.40 10.73 11.32
N ASP A 60 23.79 9.61 10.69
CA ASP A 60 24.94 8.81 11.13
C ASP A 60 26.22 9.66 11.15
N THR A 61 26.37 10.54 10.16
CA THR A 61 27.49 11.49 10.11
C THR A 61 27.42 12.48 11.27
N LEU A 62 26.25 13.05 11.56
CA LEU A 62 26.06 13.93 12.72
C LEU A 62 26.35 13.21 14.04
N MET A 63 25.86 11.97 14.19
CA MET A 63 26.10 11.12 15.36
C MET A 63 27.59 10.89 15.59
N MET A 64 28.35 10.62 14.53
CA MET A 64 29.81 10.49 14.62
C MET A 64 30.48 11.76 15.17
N HIS A 65 30.02 12.95 14.77
CA HIS A 65 30.56 14.21 15.30
C HIS A 65 30.15 14.45 16.76
N VAL A 66 28.89 14.17 17.12
CA VAL A 66 28.40 14.27 18.50
C VAL A 66 29.19 13.34 19.43
N TRP A 67 29.44 12.10 19.01
CA TRP A 67 30.27 11.15 19.75
C TRP A 67 31.73 11.61 19.90
N ALA A 68 32.30 12.24 18.87
CA ALA A 68 33.63 12.82 18.97
C ALA A 68 33.68 13.94 20.02
N TRP A 69 32.63 14.76 20.13
CA TRP A 69 32.53 15.81 21.14
C TRP A 69 32.36 15.28 22.56
N GLU A 70 31.58 14.21 22.74
CA GLU A 70 31.44 13.55 24.05
C GLU A 70 32.82 13.15 24.62
N LYS A 71 33.71 12.66 23.76
CA LYS A 71 35.10 12.31 24.12
C LYS A 71 35.95 13.52 24.48
N GLU A 72 35.70 14.68 23.89
CA GLU A 72 36.40 15.93 24.26
C GLU A 72 35.98 16.41 25.65
N PHE A 73 34.71 16.24 26.04
CA PHE A 73 34.23 16.61 27.38
C PHE A 73 34.70 15.66 28.49
N GLU A 74 34.87 14.37 28.19
CA GLU A 74 35.39 13.37 29.14
C GLU A 74 36.82 13.73 29.64
N GLY A 75 37.59 14.49 28.84
CA GLY A 75 38.94 14.95 29.16
C GLY A 75 39.05 16.35 29.79
N LEU A 76 37.93 17.08 29.94
CA LEU A 76 37.95 18.45 30.45
C LEU A 76 38.05 18.45 31.99
N ALA A 77 39.06 19.12 32.54
CA ALA A 77 39.14 19.34 33.99
C ALA A 77 37.99 20.25 34.45
N THR A 78 37.25 19.82 35.47
CA THR A 78 36.03 20.51 35.98
C THR A 78 36.28 21.88 36.60
N ASP A 79 37.54 22.26 36.77
CA ASP A 79 37.95 23.36 37.63
C ASP A 79 38.07 24.69 36.85
N ASP A 80 38.08 24.64 35.51
CA ASP A 80 38.19 25.80 34.62
C ASP A 80 37.05 25.83 33.58
N ILE A 81 35.81 26.11 34.01
CA ILE A 81 34.69 26.32 33.09
C ILE A 81 34.89 27.68 32.37
N SER A 82 35.46 27.61 31.17
CA SER A 82 35.55 28.75 30.24
C SER A 82 34.20 29.01 29.57
N ILE A 83 33.99 30.25 29.09
CA ILE A 83 32.85 30.60 28.22
C ILE A 83 32.82 29.68 26.99
N ASP A 84 33.99 29.33 26.44
CA ASP A 84 34.13 28.38 25.33
C ASP A 84 33.57 26.98 25.69
N CYS A 85 33.80 26.51 26.91
CA CYS A 85 33.26 25.23 27.37
C CYS A 85 31.74 25.25 27.47
N ILE A 86 31.17 26.38 27.90
CA ILE A 86 29.72 26.58 27.96
C ILE A 86 29.11 26.59 26.54
N GLU A 87 29.71 27.33 25.61
CA GLU A 87 29.26 27.39 24.22
C GLU A 87 29.30 26.01 23.54
N LYS A 88 30.39 25.25 23.72
CA LYS A 88 30.51 23.89 23.19
C LYS A 88 29.49 22.94 23.82
N ALA A 89 29.22 23.04 25.13
CA ALA A 89 28.22 22.20 25.81
C ALA A 89 26.81 22.47 25.29
N LEU A 90 26.44 23.74 25.10
CA LEU A 90 25.14 24.11 24.51
C LEU A 90 25.01 23.62 23.06
N ALA A 91 26.08 23.70 22.28
CA ALA A 91 26.09 23.16 20.92
C ALA A 91 25.92 21.63 20.93
N TYR A 92 26.60 20.92 21.84
CA TYR A 92 26.44 19.48 22.01
C TYR A 92 25.00 19.09 22.35
N ASP A 93 24.39 19.78 23.32
CA ASP A 93 22.99 19.54 23.72
C ASP A 93 22.03 19.76 22.54
N LEU A 94 22.25 20.83 21.76
CA LEU A 94 21.45 21.11 20.57
C LEU A 94 21.60 20.02 19.51
N PHE A 95 22.82 19.60 19.18
CA PHE A 95 23.04 18.57 18.16
C PHE A 95 22.51 17.21 18.59
N SER A 96 22.67 16.86 19.86
CA SER A 96 22.10 15.62 20.43
C SER A 96 20.58 15.63 20.36
N GLY A 97 19.95 16.75 20.70
CA GLY A 97 18.49 16.90 20.59
C GLY A 97 17.98 16.85 19.15
N ILE A 98 18.71 17.45 18.20
CA ILE A 98 18.38 17.34 16.76
C ILE A 98 18.50 15.89 16.30
N LEU A 99 19.58 15.21 16.68
CA LEU A 99 19.83 13.82 16.31
C LEU A 99 18.68 12.91 16.78
N GLU A 100 18.34 12.97 18.07
CA GLU A 100 17.26 12.17 18.66
C GLU A 100 15.90 12.47 18.02
N SER A 101 15.59 13.75 17.79
CA SER A 101 14.34 14.14 17.12
C SER A 101 14.26 13.61 15.69
N GLU A 102 15.36 13.61 14.96
CA GLU A 102 15.39 13.20 13.56
C GLU A 102 15.40 11.69 13.38
N GLU A 103 16.06 10.95 14.29
CA GLU A 103 16.00 9.49 14.34
C GLU A 103 14.54 9.01 14.56
N ASN A 104 13.86 9.60 15.54
CA ASN A 104 12.45 9.29 15.81
C ASN A 104 11.54 9.65 14.62
N ALA A 105 11.81 10.77 13.94
CA ALA A 105 11.08 11.16 12.73
C ALA A 105 11.26 10.14 11.59
N LEU A 106 12.48 9.62 11.39
CA LEU A 106 12.75 8.57 10.41
C LEU A 106 12.06 7.25 10.77
N GLU A 107 12.05 6.87 12.05
CA GLU A 107 11.33 5.68 12.50
C GLU A 107 9.82 5.79 12.18
N MET A 108 9.20 6.91 12.52
CA MET A 108 7.79 7.17 12.21
C MET A 108 7.52 7.13 10.70
N LYS A 109 8.40 7.74 9.88
CA LYS A 109 8.31 7.67 8.43
C LYS A 109 8.37 6.23 7.92
N MET A 110 9.31 5.43 8.42
CA MET A 110 9.43 4.01 8.04
C MET A 110 8.15 3.23 8.39
N GLN A 111 7.53 3.49 9.54
CA GLN A 111 6.24 2.86 9.90
C GLN A 111 5.11 3.30 8.96
N LEU A 112 5.06 4.59 8.60
CA LEU A 112 4.09 5.10 7.63
C LEU A 112 4.27 4.46 6.25
N THR A 113 5.50 4.35 5.77
CA THR A 113 5.80 3.71 4.48
C THR A 113 5.40 2.23 4.49
N LYS A 114 5.64 1.51 5.60
CA LYS A 114 5.14 0.13 5.77
C LYS A 114 3.62 0.06 5.70
N LEU A 115 2.92 1.02 6.33
CA LEU A 115 1.46 1.08 6.27
C LEU A 115 0.95 1.37 4.84
N GLN A 116 1.60 2.28 4.13
CA GLN A 116 1.27 2.58 2.73
C GLN A 116 1.47 1.34 1.85
N MET A 117 2.61 0.67 1.97
CA MET A 117 2.91 -0.56 1.20
C MET A 117 1.93 -1.69 1.50
N THR A 118 1.57 -1.90 2.77
CA THR A 118 0.56 -2.90 3.15
C THR A 118 -0.83 -2.54 2.63
N SER A 119 -1.20 -1.25 2.60
CA SER A 119 -2.45 -0.79 1.97
C SER A 119 -2.46 -1.01 0.46
N LEU A 120 -1.34 -0.81 -0.25
CA LEU A 120 -1.23 -1.08 -1.68
C LEU A 120 -1.29 -2.58 -1.99
N ALA A 121 -0.69 -3.41 -1.13
CA ALA A 121 -0.72 -4.86 -1.26
C ALA A 121 -2.08 -5.48 -0.87
N PHE A 122 -2.90 -4.74 -0.13
CA PHE A 122 -4.23 -5.18 0.25
C PHE A 122 -5.15 -5.19 -0.98
N ASN A 123 -5.53 -6.38 -1.43
CA ASN A 123 -6.45 -6.54 -2.54
C ASN A 123 -7.89 -6.71 -2.01
N PRO A 124 -8.78 -5.72 -2.18
CA PRO A 124 -10.17 -5.81 -1.75
C PRO A 124 -11.03 -6.73 -2.65
N THR A 125 -10.50 -7.35 -3.70
CA THR A 125 -11.35 -8.21 -4.57
C THR A 125 -11.56 -9.62 -4.00
N TYR A 126 -10.74 -10.07 -3.06
CA TYR A 126 -10.85 -11.41 -2.46
C TYR A 126 -12.16 -11.64 -1.69
N TRP A 127 -12.78 -10.59 -1.11
CA TRP A 127 -14.10 -10.72 -0.48
C TRP A 127 -15.26 -10.66 -1.48
N LYS A 128 -15.02 -10.16 -2.70
CA LYS A 128 -16.04 -9.94 -3.73
C LYS A 128 -16.23 -11.14 -4.65
N TYR A 129 -15.18 -11.92 -4.91
CA TYR A 129 -15.26 -13.12 -5.74
C TYR A 129 -16.09 -14.24 -5.08
N ASN A 130 -15.98 -14.40 -3.75
CA ASN A 130 -16.81 -15.37 -3.00
C ASN A 130 -18.30 -14.99 -2.95
N SER A 131 -18.66 -13.77 -3.37
CA SER A 131 -20.05 -13.28 -3.44
C SER A 131 -20.68 -13.45 -4.82
N ILE A 132 -19.90 -13.62 -5.89
CA ILE A 132 -20.41 -13.57 -7.28
C ILE A 132 -20.43 -14.97 -7.93
N THR A 133 -19.64 -15.93 -7.47
CA THR A 133 -19.56 -17.28 -8.10
C THR A 133 -20.34 -18.37 -7.37
N GLY A 134 -21.36 -18.03 -6.56
CA GLY A 134 -22.00 -18.98 -5.63
C GLY A 134 -23.52 -19.01 -5.62
N LEU A 135 -24.22 -18.65 -6.71
CA LEU A 135 -25.68 -18.75 -6.74
C LEU A 135 -26.15 -19.96 -7.59
N PRO A 136 -26.71 -21.02 -6.99
CA PRO A 136 -27.77 -21.78 -7.63
C PRO A 136 -29.03 -20.91 -7.65
N ASP A 137 -29.65 -20.87 -8.82
CA ASP A 137 -30.87 -20.15 -9.14
C ASP A 137 -32.01 -20.45 -8.16
N ASP A 138 -32.96 -19.51 -8.12
CA ASP A 138 -34.32 -19.68 -7.63
C ASP A 138 -34.55 -19.73 -6.10
N SER A 139 -34.74 -18.56 -5.50
CA SER A 139 -35.98 -18.19 -4.76
C SER A 139 -35.72 -17.14 -3.68
N GLN A 140 -36.58 -16.12 -3.69
CA GLN A 140 -36.92 -15.22 -2.58
C GLN A 140 -35.82 -14.80 -1.60
N GLY A 141 -35.38 -13.55 -1.75
CA GLY A 141 -35.33 -12.60 -0.64
C GLY A 141 -34.54 -13.04 0.59
N SER A 142 -33.23 -13.24 0.44
CA SER A 142 -32.33 -13.25 1.59
C SER A 142 -31.11 -12.39 1.26
N LEU A 143 -31.25 -11.11 1.61
CA LEU A 143 -30.15 -10.16 1.73
C LEU A 143 -29.15 -10.73 2.75
N MET A 144 -28.16 -11.49 2.27
CA MET A 144 -27.10 -12.07 3.08
C MET A 144 -26.36 -10.94 3.79
N ARG A 145 -26.61 -10.85 5.10
CA ARG A 145 -25.92 -9.95 6.02
C ARG A 145 -24.42 -10.28 5.95
N PRO A 146 -23.53 -9.28 5.82
CA PRO A 146 -22.11 -9.53 5.92
C PRO A 146 -21.83 -10.23 7.26
N LEU A 147 -21.02 -11.27 7.17
CA LEU A 147 -20.66 -12.27 8.18
C LEU A 147 -20.46 -11.70 9.61
N LEU A 148 -21.57 -11.40 10.30
CA LEU A 148 -21.64 -11.20 11.75
C LEU A 148 -22.57 -12.27 12.33
N GLN A 149 -22.27 -13.53 11.99
CA GLN A 149 -23.12 -14.66 12.34
C GLN A 149 -22.40 -15.78 13.08
N THR A 150 -21.15 -15.62 13.51
CA THR A 150 -20.63 -16.51 14.54
C THR A 150 -21.02 -16.00 15.92
N ALA A 151 -21.66 -16.86 16.72
CA ALA A 151 -22.02 -16.58 18.11
C ALA A 151 -20.80 -16.14 18.94
N GLU A 152 -19.61 -16.58 18.52
CA GLU A 152 -18.30 -16.22 19.07
C GLU A 152 -17.94 -14.75 18.82
N GLN A 153 -18.12 -14.20 17.62
CA GLN A 153 -17.86 -12.77 17.36
C GLN A 153 -18.75 -11.87 18.21
N ARG A 154 -20.02 -12.24 18.37
CA ARG A 154 -20.95 -11.53 19.28
C ARG A 154 -20.58 -11.68 20.75
N HIS A 155 -19.86 -12.73 21.12
CA HIS A 155 -19.39 -12.92 22.48
C HIS A 155 -18.14 -12.08 22.75
N VAL A 156 -17.18 -12.08 21.82
CA VAL A 156 -15.95 -11.26 21.91
C VAL A 156 -16.29 -9.78 22.00
N LEU A 157 -17.18 -9.26 21.15
CA LEU A 157 -17.60 -7.85 21.22
C LEU A 157 -18.19 -7.52 22.60
N ARG A 158 -19.07 -8.38 23.13
CA ARG A 158 -19.67 -8.19 24.45
C ARG A 158 -18.67 -8.28 25.60
N MET A 159 -17.59 -9.04 25.44
CA MET A 159 -16.51 -9.05 26.43
C MET A 159 -15.75 -7.72 26.39
N LEU A 160 -15.41 -7.22 25.20
CA LEU A 160 -14.68 -5.96 25.05
C LEU A 160 -15.48 -4.75 25.54
N GLU A 161 -16.78 -4.70 25.25
CA GLU A 161 -17.67 -3.61 25.70
C GLU A 161 -17.78 -3.56 27.24
N LYS A 162 -17.80 -4.72 27.91
CA LYS A 162 -17.86 -4.79 29.38
C LYS A 162 -16.55 -4.44 30.06
N SER A 163 -15.42 -4.63 29.37
CA SER A 163 -14.10 -4.30 29.93
C SER A 163 -13.75 -2.82 29.78
N LEU A 164 -14.50 -2.07 28.97
CA LEU A 164 -14.27 -0.65 28.72
C LEU A 164 -15.12 0.27 29.63
N ALA A 165 -16.14 -0.27 30.29
CA ALA A 165 -17.01 0.42 31.25
C ALA A 165 -16.58 0.13 32.69
#